data_AF-A0A497QS00-F1
#
_entry.id   AF-A0A497QS00-F1
#
_cell.length_a   1.000
_cell.length_b   1.000
_cell.length_c   1.000
_cell.angle_alpha   90.00
_cell.angle_beta   90.00
_cell.angle_gamma   90.00
#
_symmetry.space_group_name_H-M   'P 1'
#
loop_
_entity.id
_entity.type
_entity.pdbx_description
1 polymer ?
#
loop_
_entity_poly.entity_id
_entity_poly.type
_entity_poly.pdbx_seq_one_letter_code
_entity_poly.pdbx_strand_id
1 'polypeptide(L)'
;MSLRRTTYDAGVLLGALRVPYNITNIIKNITTQFIIEQFGVVISVITPGDYGVVSEKVSTLLKDYRQIFITEKDDLSEKRYEIVWELMRSGYMKWLRLSYKSQFPILIDTDNLGNRIIDERLRIWANKSKYMYFIKDNIEAKKVGFRQVLSQDPSFFDYMP
;
A
#
# COMPACT_ATOMS: atom_id res chain seq x y z
N MET A 1 19.28 -4.45 9.42
CA MET A 1 18.32 -5.26 10.21
C MET A 1 18.53 -6.73 9.81
N SER A 2 18.11 -7.75 10.58
CA SER A 2 18.19 -9.14 10.07
C SER A 2 16.92 -9.51 9.31
N LEU A 3 17.01 -10.42 8.35
CA LEU A 3 15.90 -10.82 7.47
C LEU A 3 14.72 -11.36 8.28
N ARG A 4 15.03 -12.12 9.35
CA ARG A 4 14.03 -12.61 10.30
C ARG A 4 13.29 -11.48 11.00
N ARG A 5 14.00 -10.41 11.40
CA ARG A 5 13.39 -9.24 12.02
C ARG A 5 12.56 -8.45 11.01
N THR A 6 13.09 -8.20 9.81
CA THR A 6 12.35 -7.54 8.73
C THR A 6 11.07 -8.31 8.36
N THR A 7 11.12 -9.64 8.37
CA THR A 7 9.95 -10.49 8.13
C THR A 7 8.90 -10.33 9.23
N TYR A 8 9.32 -10.34 10.49
CA TYR A 8 8.43 -10.10 11.63
C TYR A 8 7.80 -8.71 11.55
N ASP A 9 8.60 -7.67 11.32
CA ASP A 9 8.15 -6.29 11.26
C ASP A 9 7.17 -6.06 10.09
N ALA A 10 7.41 -6.70 8.93
CA ALA A 10 6.46 -6.72 7.81
C ALA A 10 5.14 -7.41 8.17
N GLY A 11 5.19 -8.52 8.93
CA GLY A 11 3.98 -9.19 9.43
C GLY A 11 3.18 -8.33 10.41
N VAL A 12 3.85 -7.61 11.31
CA VAL A 12 3.23 -6.64 12.24
C VAL A 12 2.58 -5.50 11.45
N LEU A 13 3.26 -4.96 10.45
CA LEU A 13 2.74 -3.93 9.57
C LEU A 13 1.44 -4.37 8.88
N LEU A 14 1.43 -5.58 8.30
CA LEU A 14 0.24 -6.12 7.63
C LEU A 14 -0.91 -6.39 8.61
N GLY A 15 -0.58 -6.81 9.83
CA GLY A 15 -1.56 -6.92 10.92
C GLY A 15 -2.21 -5.57 11.25
N ALA A 16 -1.42 -4.49 11.31
CA ALA A 16 -1.94 -3.14 11.54
C ALA A 16 -2.84 -2.64 10.41
N LEU A 17 -2.58 -3.07 9.17
CA LEU A 17 -3.44 -2.82 8.01
C LEU A 17 -4.71 -3.68 7.98
N ARG A 18 -4.87 -4.63 8.92
CA ARG A 18 -6.03 -5.55 8.99
C ARG A 18 -6.22 -6.37 7.71
N VAL A 19 -5.16 -6.58 6.94
CA VAL A 19 -5.22 -7.30 5.68
C VAL A 19 -4.95 -8.78 5.93
N PRO A 20 -5.85 -9.71 5.54
CA PRO A 20 -5.57 -11.13 5.60
C PRO A 20 -4.49 -11.50 4.57
N TYR A 21 -3.56 -12.36 4.96
CA TYR A 21 -2.48 -12.82 4.08
C TYR A 21 -2.13 -14.28 4.35
N ASN A 22 -1.61 -14.93 3.31
CA ASN A 22 -0.98 -16.25 3.37
C ASN A 22 0.54 -16.09 3.33
N ILE A 23 1.26 -16.84 4.16
CA ILE A 23 2.73 -16.86 4.13
C ILE A 23 3.19 -18.03 3.27
N THR A 24 4.11 -17.79 2.34
CA THR A 24 4.77 -18.85 1.56
C THR A 24 6.25 -18.53 1.34
N ASN A 25 7.03 -19.53 0.92
CA ASN A 25 8.43 -19.38 0.58
C ASN A 25 8.65 -19.88 -0.85
N ILE A 26 8.64 -18.96 -1.82
CA ILE A 26 8.85 -19.27 -3.24
C ILE A 26 10.25 -19.81 -3.50
N ILE A 27 11.25 -19.31 -2.76
CA ILE A 27 12.58 -19.92 -2.67
C ILE A 27 12.82 -20.27 -1.20
N LYS A 28 12.90 -21.57 -0.92
CA LYS A 28 13.09 -22.10 0.43
C LYS A 28 14.30 -21.44 1.11
N ASN A 29 14.11 -20.98 2.34
CA ASN A 29 15.12 -20.36 3.21
C ASN A 29 15.76 -19.06 2.70
N ILE A 30 15.30 -18.52 1.57
CA ILE A 30 15.83 -17.30 0.97
C ILE A 30 14.79 -16.18 1.02
N THR A 31 13.51 -16.54 0.86
CA THR A 31 12.43 -15.55 0.76
C THR A 31 11.25 -15.89 1.63
N THR A 32 10.61 -14.85 2.16
CA THR A 32 9.26 -14.96 2.71
C THR A 32 8.32 -14.09 1.88
N GLN A 33 7.22 -14.66 1.40
CA GLN A 33 6.15 -13.95 0.71
C GLN A 33 4.91 -13.87 1.57
N PHE A 34 4.37 -12.65 1.69
CA PHE A 34 3.03 -12.40 2.20
C PHE A 34 2.12 -12.18 1.00
N ILE A 35 1.27 -13.17 0.71
CA ILE A 35 0.33 -13.15 -0.41
C ILE A 35 -1.02 -12.66 0.10
N ILE A 36 -1.47 -11.54 -0.45
CA ILE A 36 -2.74 -10.88 -0.15
C ILE A 36 -3.67 -11.13 -1.34
N GLU A 37 -4.35 -12.28 -1.31
CA GLU A 37 -5.15 -12.75 -2.45
C GLU A 37 -6.31 -11.80 -2.78
N GLN A 38 -7.00 -11.29 -1.77
CA GLN A 38 -8.16 -10.41 -1.93
C GLN A 38 -7.84 -9.14 -2.73
N PHE A 39 -6.60 -8.64 -2.64
CA PHE A 39 -6.15 -7.42 -3.31
C PHE A 39 -5.10 -7.68 -4.39
N GLY A 40 -4.81 -8.95 -4.70
CA GLY A 40 -3.80 -9.32 -5.69
C GLY A 40 -2.45 -8.67 -5.42
N VAL A 41 -1.99 -8.61 -4.17
CA VAL A 41 -0.70 -8.00 -3.79
C VAL A 41 0.19 -9.06 -3.16
N VAL A 42 1.47 -9.08 -3.51
CA VAL A 42 2.48 -9.92 -2.88
C VAL A 42 3.62 -9.06 -2.37
N ILE A 43 3.97 -9.27 -1.10
CA ILE A 43 5.10 -8.61 -0.46
C ILE A 43 6.17 -9.66 -0.23
N SER A 44 7.32 -9.48 -0.86
CA SER A 44 8.48 -10.36 -0.76
C SER A 44 9.52 -9.73 0.15
N VAL A 45 9.79 -10.38 1.28
CA VAL A 45 10.90 -10.03 2.16
C VAL A 45 12.12 -10.85 1.77
N ILE A 46 13.19 -10.17 1.38
CA ILE A 46 14.37 -10.76 0.76
C ILE A 46 15.67 -10.10 1.21
N THR A 47 16.79 -10.78 1.01
CA THR A 47 18.12 -10.16 1.10
C THR A 47 18.40 -9.36 -0.18
N PRO A 48 19.10 -8.21 -0.13
CA PRO A 48 19.41 -7.43 -1.32
C PRO A 48 20.15 -8.20 -2.44
N GLY A 49 21.02 -9.14 -2.07
CA GLY A 49 21.78 -9.95 -3.03
C GLY A 49 20.92 -10.91 -3.85
N ASP A 50 19.74 -11.27 -3.36
CA ASP A 50 18.86 -12.26 -3.99
C ASP A 50 17.80 -11.63 -4.90
N TYR A 51 17.76 -10.30 -5.01
CA TYR A 51 16.70 -9.56 -5.71
C TYR A 51 16.45 -10.05 -7.15
N GLY A 52 17.50 -10.24 -7.94
CA GLY A 52 17.37 -10.68 -9.34
C GLY A 52 16.65 -12.02 -9.47
N VAL A 53 17.15 -13.04 -8.78
CA VAL A 53 16.60 -14.41 -8.84
C VAL A 53 15.19 -14.46 -8.27
N VAL A 54 14.92 -13.72 -7.18
CA VAL A 54 13.60 -13.71 -6.55
C VAL A 54 12.58 -12.96 -7.40
N SER A 55 12.92 -11.77 -7.89
CA SER A 55 12.00 -10.95 -8.69
C SER A 55 11.56 -11.66 -9.97
N GLU A 56 12.48 -12.35 -10.65
CA GLU A 56 12.18 -13.16 -11.84
C GLU A 56 11.20 -14.30 -11.51
N LYS A 57 11.46 -15.03 -10.41
CA LYS A 57 10.62 -16.16 -10.02
C LYS A 57 9.24 -15.73 -9.53
N VAL A 58 9.15 -14.63 -8.76
CA VAL A 58 7.88 -14.03 -8.33
C VAL A 58 7.10 -13.55 -9.55
N SER A 59 7.76 -12.86 -10.50
CA SER A 59 7.13 -12.40 -11.74
C SER A 59 6.58 -13.53 -12.60
N THR A 60 7.22 -14.69 -12.57
CA THR A 60 6.76 -15.86 -13.32
C THR A 60 5.55 -16.52 -12.64
N LEU A 61 5.59 -16.70 -11.32
CA LEU A 61 4.55 -17.43 -10.58
C LEU A 61 3.33 -16.57 -10.22
N LEU A 62 3.53 -15.27 -10.01
CA LEU A 62 2.54 -14.31 -9.53
C LEU A 62 2.47 -13.10 -10.46
N LYS A 63 2.42 -13.36 -11.78
CA LYS A 63 2.43 -12.33 -12.84
C LYS A 63 1.32 -11.29 -12.74
N ASP A 64 0.15 -11.70 -12.23
CA ASP A 64 -1.05 -10.86 -12.15
C ASP A 64 -1.15 -10.12 -10.79
N TYR A 65 -0.18 -10.35 -9.89
CA TYR A 65 -0.12 -9.70 -8.60
C TYR A 65 0.75 -8.44 -8.66
N ARG A 66 0.38 -7.44 -7.87
CA ARG A 66 1.23 -6.28 -7.56
C ARG A 66 2.35 -6.72 -6.65
N GLN A 67 3.59 -6.51 -7.05
CA GLN A 67 4.76 -7.05 -6.36
C GLN A 67 5.51 -5.94 -5.63
N ILE A 68 5.74 -6.15 -4.34
CA ILE A 68 6.53 -5.26 -3.49
C ILE A 68 7.69 -6.06 -2.92
N PHE A 69 8.89 -5.50 -2.99
CA PHE A 69 10.09 -6.10 -2.41
C PHE A 69 10.55 -5.25 -1.23
N ILE A 70 10.81 -5.94 -0.11
CA ILE A 70 11.32 -5.35 1.12
C ILE A 70 12.62 -6.06 1.46
N THR A 71 13.64 -5.27 1.74
CA THR A 71 14.96 -5.73 2.11
C THR A 71 15.33 -5.22 3.51
N GLU A 72 16.36 -5.83 4.10
CA GLU A 72 16.93 -5.42 5.39
C GLU A 72 17.46 -3.98 5.45
N LYS A 73 17.62 -3.34 4.28
CA LYS A 73 18.11 -1.97 4.10
C LYS A 73 16.98 -0.95 3.89
N ASP A 74 15.77 -1.41 3.65
CA ASP A 74 14.63 -0.52 3.42
C ASP A 74 14.13 0.09 4.74
N ASP A 75 13.65 1.33 4.67
CA ASP A 75 12.88 1.93 5.74
C ASP A 75 11.44 1.42 5.66
N LEU A 76 11.04 0.63 6.66
CA LEU A 76 9.69 0.07 6.75
C LEU A 76 8.61 1.14 6.89
N SER A 77 8.95 2.32 7.41
CA SER A 77 8.02 3.45 7.54
C SER A 77 7.63 4.00 6.17
N GLU A 78 8.58 4.08 5.24
CA GLU A 78 8.34 4.49 3.86
C GLU A 78 7.69 3.35 3.05
N LYS A 79 8.18 2.12 3.22
CA LYS A 79 7.59 0.93 2.57
C LYS A 79 6.14 0.70 2.95
N ARG A 80 5.72 1.10 4.16
CA ARG A 80 4.30 1.09 4.55
C ARG A 80 3.43 1.83 3.56
N TYR A 81 3.82 3.02 3.12
CA TYR A 81 3.00 3.80 2.22
C TYR A 81 2.98 3.18 0.82
N GLU A 82 4.11 2.65 0.34
CA GLU A 82 4.15 1.86 -0.91
C GLU A 82 3.16 0.69 -0.88
N ILE A 83 3.11 -0.05 0.22
CA ILE A 83 2.14 -1.14 0.43
C ILE A 83 0.71 -0.62 0.41
N VAL A 84 0.43 0.46 1.13
CA VAL A 84 -0.91 1.06 1.16
C VAL A 84 -1.34 1.53 -0.22
N TRP A 85 -0.45 2.10 -1.04
CA TRP A 85 -0.75 2.56 -2.40
C TRP A 85 -1.12 1.40 -3.32
N GLU A 86 -0.35 0.30 -3.31
CA GLU A 86 -0.67 -0.88 -4.12
C GLU A 86 -1.95 -1.57 -3.67
N LEU A 87 -2.20 -1.64 -2.36
CA LEU A 87 -3.47 -2.12 -1.82
C LEU A 87 -4.64 -1.23 -2.26
N MET A 88 -4.48 0.09 -2.21
CA MET A 88 -5.49 1.07 -2.64
C MET A 88 -5.86 0.93 -4.11
N ARG A 89 -4.87 0.69 -4.97
CA ARG A 89 -5.09 0.42 -6.41
C ARG A 89 -5.97 -0.82 -6.65
N SER A 90 -6.05 -1.71 -5.66
CA SER A 90 -6.89 -2.91 -5.69
C SER A 90 -8.18 -2.77 -4.87
N GLY A 91 -8.56 -1.55 -4.46
CA GLY A 91 -9.83 -1.28 -3.77
C GLY A 91 -9.80 -1.48 -2.25
N TYR A 92 -8.63 -1.59 -1.63
CA TYR A 92 -8.46 -1.76 -0.18
C TYR A 92 -9.18 -0.70 0.65
N MET A 93 -9.12 0.58 0.27
CA MET A 93 -9.74 1.64 1.07
C MET A 93 -11.26 1.60 1.02
N LYS A 94 -11.83 1.26 -0.13
CA LYS A 94 -13.27 0.95 -0.24
C LYS A 94 -13.65 -0.21 0.66
N TRP A 95 -12.87 -1.30 0.64
CA TRP A 95 -13.11 -2.45 1.51
C TRP A 95 -13.01 -2.09 3.00
N LEU A 96 -11.99 -1.33 3.41
CA LEU A 96 -11.84 -0.85 4.79
C LEU A 96 -13.03 0.00 5.22
N ARG A 97 -13.44 0.95 4.37
CA ARG A 97 -14.58 1.83 4.65
C ARG A 97 -15.86 1.03 4.83
N LEU A 98 -16.09 -0.01 4.03
CA LEU A 98 -17.29 -0.84 4.11
C LEU A 98 -17.27 -1.81 5.30
N SER A 99 -16.11 -2.40 5.60
CA SER A 99 -15.95 -3.45 6.63
C SER A 99 -15.74 -2.88 8.04
N TYR A 100 -15.09 -1.71 8.14
CA TYR A 100 -14.70 -1.06 9.40
C TYR A 100 -15.17 0.41 9.44
N LYS A 101 -16.45 0.65 9.10
CA LYS A 101 -17.06 1.99 8.96
C LYS A 101 -16.72 2.97 10.09
N SER A 102 -16.84 2.55 11.34
CA SER A 102 -16.59 3.40 12.51
C SER A 102 -15.11 3.72 12.74
N GLN A 103 -14.21 2.85 12.28
CA GLN A 103 -12.76 3.01 12.44
C GLN A 103 -12.11 3.71 11.24
N PHE A 104 -12.78 3.70 10.08
CA PHE A 104 -12.25 4.30 8.85
C PHE A 104 -11.80 5.75 9.03
N PRO A 105 -12.54 6.65 9.72
CA PRO A 105 -12.06 8.01 9.92
C PRO A 105 -10.77 8.09 10.73
N ILE A 106 -10.63 7.26 11.76
CA ILE A 106 -9.43 7.20 12.61
C ILE A 106 -8.24 6.69 11.79
N LEU A 107 -8.45 5.70 10.92
CA LEU A 107 -7.41 5.16 10.05
C LEU A 107 -6.90 6.21 9.04
N ILE A 108 -7.79 7.04 8.50
CA ILE A 108 -7.42 8.16 7.60
C ILE A 108 -6.66 9.26 8.34
N ASP A 109 -7.01 9.53 9.60
CA ASP A 109 -6.38 10.57 10.42
C ASP A 109 -4.99 10.14 10.95
N THR A 110 -4.82 8.84 11.19
CA THR A 110 -3.55 8.25 11.67
C THR A 110 -2.41 8.58 10.71
N ASP A 111 -1.31 9.10 11.25
CA ASP A 111 -0.11 9.52 10.51
C ASP A 111 -0.37 10.49 9.36
N ASN A 112 -1.47 11.24 9.43
CA ASN A 112 -1.91 12.17 8.40
C ASN A 112 -2.12 11.50 7.03
N LEU A 113 -2.58 10.23 7.02
CA LEU A 113 -2.74 9.41 5.82
C LEU A 113 -3.62 10.09 4.77
N GLY A 114 -4.69 10.78 5.16
CA GLY A 114 -5.56 11.52 4.24
C GLY A 114 -4.81 12.54 3.38
N ASN A 115 -3.93 13.34 3.99
CA ASN A 115 -3.09 14.29 3.24
C ASN A 115 -2.05 13.56 2.38
N ARG A 116 -1.45 12.47 2.89
CA ARG A 116 -0.49 11.68 2.12
C ARG A 116 -1.11 11.08 0.85
N ILE A 117 -2.36 10.62 0.93
CA ILE A 117 -3.13 10.13 -0.24
C ILE A 117 -3.27 11.25 -1.29
N ILE A 118 -3.68 12.44 -0.86
CA ILE A 118 -3.85 13.61 -1.73
C ILE A 118 -2.51 13.97 -2.40
N ASP A 119 -1.44 14.02 -1.63
CA ASP A 119 -0.10 14.34 -2.12
C ASP A 119 0.41 13.29 -3.13
N GLU A 120 0.20 12.01 -2.84
CA GLU A 120 0.61 10.93 -3.73
C GLU A 120 -0.18 10.94 -5.06
N ARG A 121 -1.48 11.20 -5.00
CA ARG A 121 -2.32 11.38 -6.19
C ARG A 121 -1.84 12.55 -7.05
N LEU A 122 -1.56 13.69 -6.42
CA LEU A 122 -1.02 14.86 -7.11
C LEU A 122 0.34 14.57 -7.73
N ARG A 123 1.19 13.80 -7.06
CA ARG A 123 2.48 13.34 -7.60
C ARG A 123 2.31 12.43 -8.82
N ILE A 124 1.40 11.46 -8.78
CA ILE A 124 1.16 10.50 -9.88
C ILE A 124 0.54 11.18 -11.11
N TRP A 125 -0.38 12.12 -10.89
CA TRP A 125 -1.06 12.84 -11.96
C TRP A 125 -0.33 14.09 -12.43
N ALA A 126 0.71 14.53 -11.73
CA ALA A 126 1.49 15.72 -12.06
C ALA A 126 1.78 15.79 -13.57
N ASN A 127 1.51 16.95 -14.16
CA ASN A 127 1.79 17.26 -15.57
C ASN A 127 1.04 16.41 -16.61
N LYS A 128 0.04 15.61 -16.22
CA LYS A 128 -0.79 14.83 -17.15
C LYS A 128 -2.12 15.56 -17.38
N SER A 129 -2.22 16.28 -18.49
CA SER A 129 -3.40 17.09 -18.86
C SER A 129 -4.72 16.31 -18.84
N LYS A 130 -4.69 15.01 -19.19
CA LYS A 130 -5.86 14.12 -19.13
C LYS A 130 -6.48 13.94 -17.74
N TYR A 131 -5.77 14.29 -16.67
CA TYR A 131 -6.25 14.20 -15.27
C TYR A 131 -6.54 15.57 -14.65
N MET A 132 -6.70 16.63 -15.45
CA MET A 132 -6.89 18.01 -14.96
C MET A 132 -8.01 18.16 -13.92
N TYR A 133 -9.14 17.46 -14.10
CA TYR A 133 -10.23 17.49 -13.12
C TYR A 133 -9.79 16.92 -11.76
N PHE A 134 -9.22 15.71 -11.76
CA PHE A 134 -8.74 15.07 -10.52
C PHE A 134 -7.63 15.87 -9.83
N ILE A 135 -6.75 16.52 -10.60
CA ILE A 135 -5.72 17.41 -10.05
C ILE A 135 -6.37 18.60 -9.33
N LYS A 136 -7.31 19.29 -9.97
CA LYS A 136 -8.02 20.43 -9.37
C LYS A 136 -8.80 20.03 -8.12
N ASP A 137 -9.48 18.90 -8.19
CA ASP A 137 -10.24 18.34 -7.07
C ASP A 137 -9.34 18.03 -5.85
N ASN A 138 -8.15 17.44 -6.07
CA ASN A 138 -7.20 17.16 -5.00
C ASN A 138 -6.51 18.43 -4.46
N ILE A 139 -6.29 19.45 -5.30
CA ILE A 139 -5.82 20.76 -4.84
C ILE A 139 -6.87 21.41 -3.93
N GLU A 140 -8.15 21.34 -4.28
CA GLU A 140 -9.23 21.90 -3.46
C GLU A 140 -9.39 21.13 -2.15
N ALA A 141 -9.35 19.80 -2.19
CA ALA A 141 -9.31 18.93 -1.02
C ALA A 141 -8.19 19.33 -0.03
N LYS A 142 -7.02 19.72 -0.55
CA LYS A 142 -5.89 20.18 0.25
C LYS A 142 -6.14 21.55 0.91
N LYS A 143 -6.88 22.45 0.26
CA LYS A 143 -7.23 23.77 0.83
C LYS A 143 -8.26 23.66 1.94
N VAL A 144 -9.33 22.91 1.73
CA VAL A 144 -10.40 22.72 2.74
C VAL A 144 -9.95 21.79 3.87
N GLY A 145 -8.96 20.93 3.60
CA GLY A 145 -8.39 19.99 4.54
C GLY A 145 -9.06 18.62 4.47
N PHE A 146 -8.23 17.56 4.52
CA PHE A 146 -8.69 16.19 4.33
C PHE A 146 -9.79 15.75 5.31
N ARG A 147 -9.84 16.29 6.53
CA ARG A 147 -10.87 15.97 7.52
C ARG A 147 -12.26 16.44 7.09
N GLN A 148 -12.34 17.62 6.48
CA GLN A 148 -13.61 18.13 5.94
C GLN A 148 -14.06 17.27 4.75
N VAL A 149 -13.14 16.93 3.86
CA VAL A 149 -13.42 16.01 2.73
C VAL A 149 -13.91 14.66 3.25
N LEU A 150 -13.23 14.08 4.23
CA LEU A 150 -13.60 12.81 4.85
C LEU A 150 -14.99 12.83 5.49
N SER A 151 -15.41 13.95 6.05
CA SER A 151 -16.74 14.12 6.64
C SER A 151 -17.84 14.20 5.56
N GLN A 152 -17.56 14.90 4.46
CA GLN A 152 -18.54 15.13 3.38
C GLN A 152 -18.62 13.97 2.38
N ASP A 153 -17.46 13.47 1.95
CA ASP A 153 -17.32 12.36 1.01
C ASP A 153 -16.16 11.44 1.44
N PRO A 154 -16.42 10.46 2.32
CA PRO A 154 -15.42 9.46 2.68
C PRO A 154 -14.95 8.61 1.49
N SER A 155 -15.76 8.49 0.43
CA SER A 155 -15.42 7.69 -0.76
C SER A 155 -14.34 8.35 -1.62
N PHE A 156 -14.10 9.64 -1.42
CA PHE A 156 -12.96 10.35 -1.99
C PHE A 156 -11.64 9.60 -1.78
N PHE A 157 -11.47 8.88 -0.67
CA PHE A 157 -10.23 8.14 -0.34
C PHE A 157 -10.19 6.68 -0.83
N ASP A 158 -11.21 6.22 -1.55
CA ASP A 158 -11.32 4.80 -1.94
C ASP A 158 -10.29 4.35 -2.99
N TYR A 159 -9.85 5.27 -3.85
CA TYR A 159 -9.10 4.96 -5.07
C TYR A 159 -7.66 5.45 -5.04
N MET A 160 -6.72 4.72 -5.64
CA MET A 160 -5.40 5.25 -5.98
C MET A 160 -5.13 5.00 -7.47
N PRO A 161 -4.72 6.01 -8.25
CA PRO A 161 -4.33 5.86 -9.65
C PRO A 161 -3.06 5.05 -9.89
#